data_AF-A0AAN9SK88-F1
#
_entry.id   AF-A0AAN9SK88-F1
#
_cell.length_a   1.000
_cell.length_b   1.000
_cell.length_c   1.000
_cell.angle_alpha   90.00
_cell.angle_beta   90.00
_cell.angle_gamma   90.00
#
_symmetry.space_group_name_H-M   'P 1'
#
loop_
_entity.id
_entity.type
_entity.pdbx_description
1 polymer ?
#
loop_
_entity_poly.entity_id
_entity_poly.type
_entity_poly.pdbx_seq_one_letter_code
_entity_poly.pdbx_strand_id
1 'polypeptide(L)'
;MIASCVCSFRLTMRIWSSNAKAKRLKAEMKRQWLEACNVSLGQGLGLGLASPERFSVASYNILGDTNASQHSDLYVNVPSRYMHWPRRKSVICDELFGWDPDIICLQEVDKYLELSHIMVKAGYAGSYTRRTGGSLDGCAMFWKADKFRLLEGESIQFKDIGLRHNVAQLSVFEMCESDSRRLLVGNIHVLYNPNKGEVKLGQIRFLSSRAQYLSEKWGNTPVVLAGDFNSTPQSGIYKFLSSSKLNIMLYDKKELSGQKRCRPAQVLGENKETVGPILTLDGLLKSWTNEEVKIATGDSELHWAVHPLKLNSSYATVNGSTSTRGFNGEPLATSYHSKFLGTVDYLWYSDGILPTRVLDTVSISDLLIAGGLPCKKVGSDHLALVSEFSFSYQQ
;
A
#
# COMPACT_ATOMS: atom_id res chain seq x y z
N MET A 1 17.37 -57.98 -62.95
CA MET A 1 17.59 -57.89 -61.49
C MET A 1 18.23 -56.54 -61.20
N ILE A 2 17.46 -55.61 -60.64
CA ILE A 2 17.90 -54.27 -60.24
C ILE A 2 18.26 -54.37 -58.75
N ALA A 3 19.49 -54.04 -58.37
CA ALA A 3 19.86 -53.80 -56.98
C ALA A 3 20.80 -52.59 -56.92
N SER A 4 20.28 -51.56 -56.26
CA SER A 4 20.79 -50.20 -56.15
C SER A 4 21.86 -50.07 -55.06
N CYS A 5 22.83 -49.20 -55.32
CA CYS A 5 23.91 -48.79 -54.43
C CYS A 5 23.42 -47.66 -53.51
N VAL A 6 23.54 -47.80 -52.19
CA VAL A 6 23.38 -46.68 -51.25
C VAL A 6 24.48 -46.76 -50.18
N CYS A 7 25.33 -45.75 -50.20
CA CYS A 7 26.44 -45.52 -49.27
C CYS A 7 25.90 -44.80 -48.01
N SER A 8 26.22 -45.33 -46.82
CA SER A 8 25.75 -44.80 -45.52
C SER A 8 26.74 -43.77 -44.95
N PHE A 9 26.28 -42.53 -44.75
CA PHE A 9 26.95 -41.49 -43.97
C PHE A 9 26.73 -41.71 -42.46
N ARG A 10 27.81 -41.86 -41.68
CA ARG A 10 27.78 -41.76 -40.21
C ARG A 10 28.16 -40.35 -39.77
N LEU A 11 27.20 -39.62 -39.20
CA LEU A 11 27.38 -38.30 -38.60
C LEU A 11 27.84 -38.45 -37.14
N THR A 12 29.11 -38.17 -36.84
CA THR A 12 29.59 -38.01 -35.46
C THR A 12 29.42 -36.55 -35.03
N MET A 13 28.40 -36.26 -34.21
CA MET A 13 28.23 -34.97 -33.55
C MET A 13 29.29 -34.80 -32.45
N ARG A 14 30.24 -33.90 -32.67
CA ARG A 14 31.13 -33.37 -31.63
C ARG A 14 30.34 -32.44 -30.72
N ILE A 15 30.21 -32.81 -29.45
CA ILE A 15 29.66 -31.97 -28.39
C ILE A 15 30.60 -30.79 -28.19
N TRP A 16 30.18 -29.61 -28.62
CA TRP A 16 30.83 -28.34 -28.26
C TRP A 16 30.48 -28.01 -26.81
N SER A 17 31.42 -28.23 -25.89
CA SER A 17 31.38 -27.63 -24.56
C SER A 17 31.69 -26.13 -24.68
N SER A 18 30.67 -25.34 -25.02
CA SER A 18 30.80 -23.88 -24.89
C SER A 18 30.66 -23.52 -23.41
N ASN A 19 31.77 -23.00 -22.88
CA ASN A 19 31.90 -22.46 -21.54
C ASN A 19 31.13 -21.13 -21.44
N ALA A 20 29.83 -21.16 -21.71
CA ALA A 20 28.92 -20.06 -21.47
C ALA A 20 28.60 -20.07 -19.97
N LYS A 21 29.53 -19.55 -19.16
CA LYS A 21 29.15 -18.88 -17.92
C LYS A 21 28.18 -17.78 -18.34
N ALA A 22 26.89 -18.11 -18.33
CA ALA A 22 25.82 -17.13 -18.45
C ALA A 22 26.09 -16.11 -17.35
N LYS A 23 26.64 -14.95 -17.73
CA LYS A 23 26.49 -13.73 -16.97
C LYS A 23 24.99 -13.50 -16.91
N ARG A 24 24.34 -14.11 -15.91
CA ARG A 24 23.00 -13.74 -15.48
C ARG A 24 23.16 -12.28 -15.06
N LEU A 25 22.88 -11.35 -15.98
CA LEU A 25 22.68 -9.95 -15.65
C LEU A 25 21.69 -9.99 -14.50
N LYS A 26 22.19 -9.75 -13.27
CA LYS A 26 21.32 -9.58 -12.13
C LYS A 26 20.58 -8.29 -12.44
N ALA A 27 19.36 -8.42 -12.97
CA ALA A 27 18.46 -7.29 -13.06
C ALA A 27 18.42 -6.67 -11.66
N GLU A 28 18.84 -5.41 -11.58
CA GLU A 28 18.77 -4.67 -10.34
C GLU A 28 17.30 -4.30 -10.14
N MET A 29 16.72 -4.62 -8.98
CA MET A 29 15.45 -4.05 -8.56
C MET A 29 15.58 -2.53 -8.58
N LYS A 30 15.05 -1.90 -9.64
CA LYS A 30 14.98 -0.46 -9.82
C LYS A 30 13.52 -0.07 -9.92
N ARG A 31 13.20 1.02 -9.24
CA ARG A 31 11.88 1.66 -9.27
C ARG A 31 12.03 2.96 -10.04
N GLN A 32 11.02 3.31 -10.82
CA GLN A 32 11.03 4.49 -11.68
C GLN A 32 9.77 5.31 -11.45
N TRP A 33 9.86 6.60 -11.67
CA TRP A 33 8.68 7.47 -11.69
C TRP A 33 7.86 7.21 -12.96
N LEU A 34 6.56 7.06 -12.78
CA LEU A 34 5.57 6.99 -13.85
C LEU A 34 4.77 8.28 -13.84
N GLU A 35 4.75 8.99 -14.96
CA GLU A 35 4.03 10.24 -15.12
C GLU A 35 2.54 9.98 -15.42
N ALA A 36 1.66 10.81 -14.87
CA ALA A 36 0.24 10.79 -15.19
C ALA A 36 0.01 11.34 -16.60
N CYS A 37 -0.73 10.62 -17.45
CA CYS A 37 -0.94 10.97 -18.85
C CYS A 37 -1.70 12.30 -19.08
N ASN A 38 -2.34 12.87 -18.05
CA ASN A 38 -3.27 13.99 -18.19
C ASN A 38 -2.74 15.34 -17.65
N VAL A 39 -1.45 15.43 -17.29
CA VAL A 39 -0.84 16.73 -16.93
C VAL A 39 -0.24 17.38 -18.17
N SER A 40 -1.06 17.60 -19.20
CA SER A 40 -0.69 18.49 -20.30
C SER A 40 -0.75 19.93 -19.80
N LEU A 41 0.43 20.52 -19.60
CA LEU A 41 0.60 21.97 -19.50
C LEU A 41 0.10 22.61 -20.80
N GLY A 42 -1.13 23.10 -20.78
CA GLY A 42 -1.63 24.06 -21.76
C GLY A 42 -2.35 23.47 -22.99
N GLN A 43 -3.56 23.99 -23.18
CA GLN A 43 -4.38 24.02 -24.40
C GLN A 43 -5.19 22.77 -24.75
N GLY A 44 -6.48 22.83 -24.39
CA GLY A 44 -7.55 22.12 -25.09
C GLY A 44 -8.44 21.27 -24.20
N LEU A 45 -9.68 21.72 -24.01
CA LEU A 45 -10.85 20.97 -23.52
C LEU A 45 -10.89 20.61 -22.03
N GLY A 46 -11.36 21.56 -21.21
CA GLY A 46 -12.33 21.30 -20.12
C GLY A 46 -11.95 20.38 -18.95
N LEU A 47 -10.72 19.86 -18.89
CA LEU A 47 -10.21 19.09 -17.75
C LEU A 47 -9.38 20.03 -16.88
N GLY A 48 -9.70 20.08 -15.59
CA GLY A 48 -9.14 21.05 -14.65
C GLY A 48 -7.61 21.10 -14.73
N LEU A 49 -7.07 22.29 -15.01
CA LEU A 49 -5.63 22.50 -15.03
C LEU A 49 -5.04 22.16 -13.64
N ALA A 50 -3.82 21.63 -13.61
CA ALA A 50 -3.06 21.38 -12.40
C ALA A 50 -2.24 22.62 -12.03
N SER A 51 -2.34 23.06 -10.78
CA SER A 51 -1.53 24.16 -10.23
C SER A 51 -0.03 23.82 -10.23
N PRO A 52 0.86 24.84 -10.24
CA PRO A 52 2.29 24.60 -10.17
C PRO A 52 2.74 24.09 -8.79
N GLU A 53 1.96 24.35 -7.73
CA GLU A 53 2.28 23.90 -6.39
C GLU A 53 2.11 22.37 -6.29
N ARG A 54 3.24 21.70 -6.08
CA ARG A 54 3.32 20.25 -5.98
C ARG A 54 3.83 19.79 -4.64
N PHE A 55 3.36 18.64 -4.21
CA PHE A 55 3.85 17.97 -3.03
C PHE A 55 3.88 16.47 -3.21
N SER A 56 4.70 15.78 -2.43
CA SER A 56 4.82 14.33 -2.47
C SER A 56 4.50 13.69 -1.13
N VAL A 57 3.80 12.56 -1.18
CA VAL A 57 3.43 11.75 -0.01
C VAL A 57 3.97 10.35 -0.19
N ALA A 58 4.72 9.87 0.81
CA ALA A 58 5.16 8.49 0.90
C ALA A 58 4.32 7.72 1.94
N SER A 59 3.97 6.47 1.66
CA SER A 59 3.38 5.52 2.61
C SER A 59 4.28 4.29 2.71
N TYR A 60 4.72 3.91 3.90
CA TYR A 60 5.62 2.77 4.06
C TYR A 60 5.43 2.05 5.40
N ASN A 61 4.93 0.80 5.35
CA ASN A 61 5.05 -0.12 6.49
C ASN A 61 6.51 -0.57 6.58
N ILE A 62 7.20 -0.23 7.67
CA ILE A 62 8.65 -0.41 7.79
C ILE A 62 9.06 -1.72 8.48
N LEU A 63 8.08 -2.59 8.78
CA LEU A 63 8.27 -3.84 9.50
C LEU A 63 8.97 -3.63 10.86
N GLY A 64 8.17 -3.49 11.92
CA GLY A 64 8.69 -3.24 13.27
C GLY A 64 9.68 -4.34 13.68
N ASP A 65 10.81 -3.98 14.29
CA ASP A 65 11.87 -4.95 14.62
C ASP A 65 11.41 -6.05 15.59
N THR A 66 10.53 -5.65 16.51
CA THR A 66 9.86 -6.56 17.43
C THR A 66 8.93 -7.51 16.69
N ASN A 67 8.12 -7.00 15.75
CA ASN A 67 7.20 -7.81 14.95
C ASN A 67 7.96 -8.80 14.08
N ALA A 68 9.02 -8.33 13.40
CA ALA A 68 9.91 -9.16 12.58
C ALA A 68 10.52 -10.32 13.37
N SER A 69 10.91 -10.07 14.63
CA SER A 69 11.47 -11.08 15.53
C SER A 69 10.42 -12.08 16.01
N GLN A 70 9.21 -11.61 16.35
CA GLN A 70 8.10 -12.45 16.83
C GLN A 70 7.49 -13.33 15.74
N HIS A 71 7.59 -12.91 14.47
CA HIS A 71 7.04 -13.61 13.31
C HIS A 71 8.12 -14.09 12.33
N SER A 72 9.23 -14.59 12.88
CA SER A 72 10.37 -15.09 12.08
C SER A 72 10.00 -16.20 11.09
N ASP A 73 8.90 -16.93 11.32
CA ASP A 73 8.35 -17.93 10.41
C ASP A 73 7.87 -17.35 9.06
N LEU A 74 7.57 -16.05 9.01
CA LEU A 74 7.24 -15.35 7.76
C LEU A 74 8.46 -15.13 6.86
N TYR A 75 9.66 -15.15 7.43
CA TYR A 75 10.91 -14.71 6.79
C TYR A 75 11.93 -15.83 6.62
N VAL A 76 11.50 -17.10 6.61
CA VAL A 76 12.37 -18.28 6.46
C VAL A 76 13.22 -18.27 5.18
N ASN A 77 12.76 -17.60 4.13
CA ASN A 77 13.46 -17.47 2.84
C ASN A 77 14.35 -16.22 2.78
N VAL A 78 14.33 -15.38 3.81
CA VAL A 78 15.09 -14.14 3.88
C VAL A 78 16.41 -14.39 4.61
N PRO A 79 17.58 -14.14 3.99
CA PRO A 79 18.86 -14.23 4.69
C PRO A 79 18.87 -13.38 5.96
N SER A 80 19.27 -13.95 7.11
CA SER A 80 19.27 -13.28 8.42
C SER A 80 19.94 -11.90 8.41
N ARG A 81 21.04 -11.75 7.65
CA ARG A 81 21.72 -10.47 7.45
C ARG A 81 20.79 -9.33 7.01
N TYR A 82 19.71 -9.64 6.28
CA TYR A 82 18.73 -8.66 5.80
C TYR A 82 17.66 -8.32 6.83
N MET A 83 17.47 -9.15 7.86
CA MET A 83 16.50 -8.94 8.94
C MET A 83 17.02 -8.02 10.06
N HIS A 84 18.34 -7.87 10.22
CA HIS A 84 18.90 -7.05 11.30
C HIS A 84 18.50 -5.57 11.18
N TRP A 85 17.94 -5.02 12.25
CA TRP A 85 17.47 -3.62 12.31
C TRP A 85 18.49 -2.58 11.85
N PRO A 86 19.77 -2.57 12.30
CA PRO A 86 20.71 -1.54 11.86
C PRO A 86 20.86 -1.47 10.35
N ARG A 87 20.82 -2.63 9.69
CA ARG A 87 20.84 -2.72 8.23
C ARG A 87 19.51 -2.28 7.62
N ARG A 88 18.37 -2.81 8.09
CA ARG A 88 17.04 -2.46 7.55
C ARG A 88 16.80 -0.96 7.65
N LYS A 89 17.07 -0.37 8.81
CA LYS A 89 17.02 1.08 9.05
C LYS A 89 17.86 1.86 8.03
N SER A 90 19.11 1.45 7.78
CA SER A 90 19.96 2.10 6.77
C SER A 90 19.30 2.07 5.39
N VAL A 91 18.80 0.90 4.97
CA VAL A 91 18.14 0.75 3.66
C VAL A 91 16.85 1.58 3.60
N ILE A 92 16.01 1.56 4.65
CA ILE A 92 14.77 2.35 4.73
C ILE A 92 15.08 3.85 4.65
N CYS A 93 16.11 4.33 5.36
CA CYS A 93 16.53 5.72 5.28
C CYS A 93 17.07 6.08 3.89
N ASP A 94 17.91 5.22 3.28
CA ASP A 94 18.43 5.44 1.93
C ASP A 94 17.29 5.49 0.89
N GLU A 95 16.27 4.63 1.04
CA GLU A 95 15.05 4.63 0.22
C GLU A 95 14.30 5.96 0.36
N LEU A 96 13.95 6.36 1.59
CA LEU A 96 13.17 7.57 1.85
C LEU A 96 13.91 8.84 1.43
N PHE A 97 15.19 8.97 1.76
CA PHE A 97 16.00 10.15 1.39
C PHE A 97 16.34 10.18 -0.10
N GLY A 98 16.38 9.03 -0.78
CA GLY A 98 16.55 8.97 -2.22
C GLY A 98 15.34 9.51 -2.99
N TRP A 99 14.13 9.40 -2.44
CA TRP A 99 12.91 9.94 -3.04
C TRP A 99 12.54 11.34 -2.52
N ASP A 100 13.08 11.73 -1.36
CA ASP A 100 12.89 13.01 -0.69
C ASP A 100 11.41 13.50 -0.63
N PRO A 101 10.47 12.65 -0.17
CA PRO A 101 9.06 12.97 -0.13
C PRO A 101 8.75 14.10 0.86
N ASP A 102 7.80 14.99 0.56
CA ASP A 102 7.52 16.11 1.46
C ASP A 102 6.77 15.69 2.74
N ILE A 103 5.97 14.63 2.66
CA ILE A 103 5.24 14.03 3.78
C ILE A 103 5.46 12.50 3.74
N ILE A 104 5.77 11.90 4.89
CA ILE A 104 6.04 10.47 5.06
C ILE A 104 5.08 9.88 6.09
N CYS A 105 4.28 8.91 5.69
CA CYS A 105 3.39 8.13 6.53
C CYS A 105 3.98 6.74 6.76
N LEU A 106 4.43 6.45 7.98
CA LEU A 106 5.01 5.17 8.34
C LEU A 106 4.08 4.34 9.22
N GLN A 107 4.06 3.03 8.99
CA GLN A 107 3.39 2.04 9.83
C GLN A 107 4.43 1.07 10.43
N GLU A 108 4.06 0.42 11.54
CA GLU A 108 4.92 -0.50 12.30
C GLU A 108 6.19 0.13 12.88
N VAL A 109 6.12 1.40 13.30
CA VAL A 109 7.27 2.09 13.90
C VAL A 109 7.40 1.74 15.38
N ASP A 110 8.36 0.88 15.75
CA ASP A 110 8.65 0.51 17.14
C ASP A 110 9.95 1.11 17.71
N LYS A 111 10.79 1.71 16.86
CA LYS A 111 12.01 2.47 17.24
C LYS A 111 11.87 3.97 16.95
N TYR A 112 10.73 4.56 17.32
CA TYR A 112 10.39 5.93 16.94
C TYR A 112 11.45 6.98 17.33
N LEU A 113 11.99 6.93 18.55
CA LEU A 113 12.98 7.94 19.01
C LEU A 113 14.24 7.95 18.14
N GLU A 114 14.74 6.77 17.78
CA GLU A 114 15.90 6.63 16.90
C GLU A 114 15.59 7.17 15.49
N LEU A 115 14.44 6.78 14.93
CA LEU A 115 14.03 7.21 13.60
C LEU A 115 13.76 8.71 13.54
N SER A 116 13.07 9.25 14.55
CA SER A 116 12.75 10.68 14.66
C SER A 116 14.00 11.54 14.70
N HIS A 117 15.03 11.15 15.45
CA HIS A 117 16.30 11.86 15.47
C HIS A 117 16.99 11.89 14.09
N ILE A 118 16.86 10.83 13.29
CA ILE A 118 17.39 10.79 11.92
C ILE A 118 16.56 11.71 10.99
N MET A 119 15.23 11.65 11.08
CA MET A 119 14.32 12.46 10.26
C MET A 119 14.46 13.96 10.55
N VAL A 120 14.57 14.35 11.83
CA VAL A 120 14.79 15.75 12.23
C VAL A 120 16.08 16.31 11.67
N LYS A 121 17.16 15.52 11.67
CA LYS A 121 18.43 15.92 11.04
C LYS A 121 18.32 16.10 9.52
N ALA A 122 17.36 15.41 8.89
CA ALA A 122 17.05 15.53 7.47
C ALA A 122 16.04 16.66 7.17
N GLY A 123 15.67 17.49 8.15
CA GLY A 123 14.76 18.64 7.95
C GLY A 123 13.27 18.35 8.17
N TYR A 124 12.93 17.15 8.66
CA TYR A 124 11.54 16.78 8.92
C TYR A 124 11.12 17.09 10.36
N ALA A 125 9.93 17.65 10.53
CA ALA A 125 9.19 17.53 11.78
C ALA A 125 8.42 16.20 11.79
N GLY A 126 7.96 15.73 12.96
CA GLY A 126 7.20 14.49 13.02
C GLY A 126 6.33 14.30 14.25
N SER A 127 5.36 13.40 14.11
CA SER A 127 4.44 12.98 15.15
C SER A 127 4.33 11.46 15.19
N TYR A 128 3.95 10.90 16.34
CA TYR A 128 3.85 9.45 16.53
C TYR A 128 2.66 9.08 17.42
N THR A 129 1.97 8.02 17.01
CA THR A 129 0.89 7.42 17.76
C THR A 129 1.17 5.93 17.90
N ARG A 130 1.44 5.52 19.14
CA ARG A 130 1.69 4.11 19.47
C ARG A 130 0.39 3.33 19.51
N ARG A 131 0.39 2.08 19.03
CA ARG A 131 -0.74 1.16 19.25
C ARG A 131 -0.98 0.94 20.74
N THR A 132 -2.24 0.71 21.10
CA THR A 132 -2.60 0.40 22.48
C THR A 132 -2.33 -1.07 22.81
N GLY A 133 -2.64 -1.50 24.04
CA GLY A 133 -2.58 -2.93 24.41
C GLY A 133 -1.18 -3.49 24.60
N GLY A 134 -0.17 -2.65 24.88
CA GLY A 134 1.21 -3.08 25.14
C GLY A 134 2.08 -3.27 23.90
N SER A 135 1.52 -3.09 22.70
CA SER A 135 2.25 -3.11 21.43
C SER A 135 3.44 -2.14 21.45
N LEU A 136 4.57 -2.50 20.85
CA LEU A 136 5.76 -1.63 20.80
C LEU A 136 5.75 -0.68 19.59
N ASP A 137 4.98 -1.01 18.56
CA ASP A 137 4.89 -0.29 17.30
C ASP A 137 3.69 0.68 17.25
N GLY A 138 3.68 1.51 16.20
CA GLY A 138 2.66 2.51 15.95
C GLY A 138 2.75 3.11 14.56
N CYS A 139 2.02 4.19 14.34
CA CYS A 139 2.11 5.01 13.14
C CYS A 139 2.92 6.27 13.43
N ALA A 140 3.79 6.66 12.50
CA ALA A 140 4.49 7.94 12.53
C ALA A 140 4.19 8.74 11.27
N MET A 141 4.11 10.06 11.39
CA MET A 141 4.05 10.96 10.26
C MET A 141 5.20 11.95 10.35
N PHE A 142 5.94 12.13 9.26
CA PHE A 142 7.01 13.12 9.15
C PHE A 142 6.71 14.07 7.99
N TRP A 143 7.08 15.34 8.10
CA TRP A 143 6.89 16.32 7.03
C TRP A 143 8.02 17.34 7.01
N LYS A 144 8.36 17.86 5.83
CA LYS A 144 9.35 18.92 5.66
C LYS A 144 8.86 20.21 6.32
N ALA A 145 9.55 20.65 7.38
CA ALA A 145 9.08 21.75 8.23
C ALA A 145 9.20 23.13 7.58
N ASP A 146 10.07 23.27 6.58
CA ASP A 146 10.22 24.45 5.74
C ASP A 146 9.10 24.58 4.70
N LYS A 147 8.52 23.46 4.24
CA LYS A 147 7.45 23.42 3.24
C LYS A 147 6.04 23.39 3.83
N PHE A 148 5.86 22.75 4.98
CA PHE A 148 4.55 22.55 5.59
C PHE A 148 4.49 22.95 7.06
N ARG A 149 3.52 23.82 7.38
CA ARG A 149 3.11 24.14 8.74
C ARG A 149 1.98 23.21 9.18
N LEU A 150 2.14 22.52 10.30
CA LEU A 150 1.07 21.73 10.91
C LEU A 150 0.06 22.68 11.59
N LEU A 151 -1.19 22.65 11.16
CA LEU A 151 -2.29 23.44 11.73
C LEU A 151 -3.04 22.68 12.81
N GLU A 152 -3.33 21.40 12.57
CA GLU A 152 -4.03 20.54 13.52
C GLU A 152 -3.59 19.09 13.33
N GLY A 153 -3.38 18.37 14.44
CA GLY A 153 -3.03 16.95 14.44
C GLY A 153 -3.93 16.17 15.39
N GLU A 154 -4.43 15.03 14.94
CA GLU A 154 -5.24 14.11 15.73
C GLU A 154 -4.65 12.70 15.74
N SER A 155 -4.64 12.10 16.92
CA SER A 155 -4.30 10.70 17.13
C SER A 155 -5.58 9.92 17.41
N ILE A 156 -5.85 8.88 16.60
CA ILE A 156 -7.01 8.01 16.76
C ILE A 156 -6.54 6.70 17.39
N GLN A 157 -7.06 6.39 18.58
CA GLN A 157 -6.93 5.07 19.18
C GLN A 157 -8.24 4.32 19.01
N PHE A 158 -8.28 3.35 18.10
CA PHE A 158 -9.51 2.64 17.76
C PHE A 158 -10.11 1.87 18.95
N LYS A 159 -9.31 1.63 19.99
CA LYS A 159 -9.74 1.00 21.25
C LYS A 159 -10.85 1.80 21.92
N ASP A 160 -10.78 3.14 21.85
CA ASP A 160 -11.70 4.05 22.53
C ASP A 160 -13.12 3.97 21.98
N ILE A 161 -13.26 3.39 20.78
CA ILE A 161 -14.54 3.13 20.12
C ILE A 161 -14.79 1.62 19.88
N GLY A 162 -14.09 0.76 20.63
CA GLY A 162 -14.29 -0.70 20.59
C GLY A 162 -13.67 -1.42 19.38
N LEU A 163 -12.91 -0.73 18.53
CA LEU A 163 -12.37 -1.23 17.27
C LEU A 163 -10.91 -1.72 17.40
N ARG A 164 -10.59 -2.46 18.46
CA ARG A 164 -9.24 -3.06 18.73
C ARG A 164 -8.13 -2.03 18.92
N HIS A 165 -6.89 -2.51 19.04
CA HIS A 165 -5.74 -1.71 19.50
C HIS A 165 -5.01 -0.91 18.40
N ASN A 166 -5.46 -1.02 17.16
CA ASN A 166 -4.93 -0.26 16.04
C ASN A 166 -5.05 1.24 16.26
N VAL A 167 -4.29 2.00 15.47
CA VAL A 167 -4.26 3.47 15.54
C VAL A 167 -4.24 4.08 14.16
N ALA A 168 -4.60 5.36 14.10
CA ALA A 168 -4.42 6.21 12.94
C ALA A 168 -4.02 7.62 13.36
N GLN A 169 -3.55 8.41 12.40
CA GLN A 169 -3.23 9.83 12.55
C GLN A 169 -3.97 10.62 11.47
N LEU A 170 -4.40 11.83 11.80
CA LEU A 170 -4.85 12.84 10.85
C LEU A 170 -4.05 14.11 11.11
N SER A 171 -3.59 14.77 10.06
CA SER A 171 -2.83 16.02 10.18
C SER A 171 -3.21 16.97 9.07
N VAL A 172 -3.59 18.18 9.45
CA VAL A 172 -3.91 19.28 8.53
C VAL A 172 -2.67 20.15 8.41
N PHE A 173 -2.20 20.30 7.19
CA PHE A 173 -1.04 21.07 6.83
C PHE A 173 -1.42 22.27 5.97
N GLU A 174 -0.61 23.31 6.04
CA GLU A 174 -0.65 24.48 5.16
C GLU A 174 0.73 24.66 4.53
N MET A 175 0.77 24.91 3.22
CA MET A 175 2.03 25.15 2.51
C MET A 175 2.58 26.52 2.90
N CYS A 176 3.86 26.56 3.32
CA CYS A 176 4.51 27.80 3.73
C CYS A 176 4.63 28.82 2.59
N GLU A 177 4.78 28.35 1.35
CA GLU A 177 4.88 29.21 0.16
C GLU A 177 3.51 29.70 -0.36
N SER A 178 2.40 29.14 0.15
CA SER A 178 1.05 29.50 -0.26
C SER A 178 0.05 29.24 0.87
N ASP A 179 -0.21 30.25 1.70
CA ASP A 179 -1.11 30.16 2.86
C ASP A 179 -2.58 29.78 2.48
N SER A 180 -2.95 29.81 1.20
CA SER A 180 -4.25 29.32 0.71
C SER A 180 -4.31 27.81 0.45
N ARG A 181 -3.16 27.11 0.40
CA ARG A 181 -3.08 25.70 0.04
C ARG A 181 -2.93 24.85 1.30
N ARG A 182 -4.03 24.18 1.64
CA ARG A 182 -4.10 23.25 2.77
C ARG A 182 -4.26 21.82 2.28
N LEU A 183 -3.78 20.88 3.08
CA LEU A 183 -3.88 19.45 2.81
C LEU A 183 -4.14 18.71 4.11
N LEU A 184 -5.09 17.79 4.10
CA LEU A 184 -5.28 16.84 5.19
C LEU A 184 -4.65 15.51 4.80
N VAL A 185 -3.74 15.00 5.63
CA VAL A 185 -3.13 13.69 5.45
C VAL A 185 -3.53 12.76 6.60
N GLY A 186 -4.02 11.58 6.25
CA GLY A 186 -4.26 10.48 7.16
C GLY A 186 -3.21 9.39 7.02
N ASN A 187 -2.84 8.76 8.14
CA ASN A 187 -1.98 7.58 8.19
C ASN A 187 -2.65 6.50 9.04
N ILE A 188 -2.84 5.29 8.51
CA ILE A 188 -3.50 4.20 9.23
C ILE A 188 -2.75 2.86 9.08
N HIS A 189 -2.79 2.05 10.13
CA HIS A 189 -2.48 0.62 10.05
C HIS A 189 -3.70 -0.19 10.51
N VAL A 190 -4.49 -0.63 9.53
CA VAL A 190 -5.74 -1.39 9.73
C VAL A 190 -5.44 -2.77 10.31
N LEU A 191 -6.37 -3.33 11.09
CA LEU A 191 -6.26 -4.65 11.69
C LEU A 191 -5.80 -5.72 10.68
N TYR A 192 -4.75 -6.48 11.02
CA TYR A 192 -4.23 -7.55 10.17
C TYR A 192 -5.20 -8.72 9.96
N ASN A 193 -5.82 -9.21 11.05
CA ASN A 193 -6.56 -10.49 11.05
C ASN A 193 -7.60 -10.57 9.91
N PRO A 194 -7.44 -11.49 8.94
CA PRO A 194 -8.30 -11.57 7.76
C PRO A 194 -9.73 -11.97 8.09
N ASN A 195 -9.97 -12.62 9.24
CA ASN A 195 -11.31 -13.04 9.66
C ASN A 195 -12.14 -11.94 10.32
N LYS A 196 -11.61 -10.72 10.40
CA LYS A 196 -12.19 -9.59 11.12
C LYS A 196 -12.52 -8.41 10.19
N GLY A 197 -13.11 -8.71 9.04
CA GLY A 197 -13.50 -7.70 8.05
C GLY A 197 -14.42 -6.63 8.60
N GLU A 198 -15.32 -6.96 9.52
CA GLU A 198 -16.21 -6.02 10.19
C GLU A 198 -15.43 -4.92 10.94
N VAL A 199 -14.38 -5.32 11.67
CA VAL A 199 -13.54 -4.38 12.43
C VAL A 199 -12.71 -3.52 11.49
N LYS A 200 -12.13 -4.12 10.43
CA LYS A 200 -11.37 -3.38 9.42
C LYS A 200 -12.24 -2.31 8.75
N LEU A 201 -13.44 -2.69 8.33
CA LEU A 201 -14.40 -1.78 7.71
C LEU A 201 -14.81 -0.66 8.68
N GLY A 202 -15.08 -0.99 9.95
CA GLY A 202 -15.37 -0.01 10.99
C GLY A 202 -14.23 0.99 11.22
N GLN A 203 -12.97 0.53 11.26
CA GLN A 203 -11.79 1.38 11.43
C GLN A 203 -11.66 2.37 10.27
N ILE A 204 -11.78 1.88 9.04
CA ILE A 204 -11.68 2.69 7.82
C ILE A 204 -12.85 3.69 7.74
N ARG A 205 -14.08 3.24 8.01
CA ARG A 205 -15.27 4.10 8.04
C ARG A 205 -15.09 5.25 9.04
N PHE A 206 -14.65 4.94 10.25
CA PHE A 206 -14.43 5.95 11.29
C PHE A 206 -13.35 6.97 10.87
N LEU A 207 -12.21 6.50 10.34
CA LEU A 207 -11.16 7.37 9.82
C LEU A 207 -11.71 8.29 8.73
N SER A 208 -12.42 7.76 7.74
CA SER A 208 -12.99 8.53 6.64
C SER A 208 -14.00 9.58 7.11
N SER A 209 -14.85 9.25 8.08
CA SER A 209 -15.77 10.21 8.70
C SER A 209 -15.03 11.31 9.45
N ARG A 210 -13.97 10.98 10.19
CA ARG A 210 -13.19 11.99 10.92
C ARG A 210 -12.37 12.88 9.99
N ALA A 211 -11.80 12.31 8.94
CA ALA A 211 -11.11 13.05 7.89
C ALA A 211 -12.04 14.04 7.17
N GLN A 212 -13.28 13.64 6.87
CA GLN A 212 -14.29 14.55 6.31
C GLN A 212 -14.59 15.72 7.25
N TYR A 213 -14.83 15.43 8.53
CA TYR A 213 -15.09 16.49 9.51
C TYR A 213 -13.95 17.52 9.56
N LEU A 214 -12.70 17.06 9.60
CA LEU A 214 -11.54 17.94 9.59
C LEU A 214 -11.38 18.68 8.25
N SER A 215 -11.64 18.01 7.13
CA SER A 215 -11.63 18.63 5.80
C SER A 215 -12.60 19.82 5.77
N GLU A 216 -13.85 19.63 6.20
CA GLU A 216 -14.88 20.68 6.27
C GLU A 216 -14.47 21.81 7.23
N LYS A 217 -13.99 21.47 8.44
CA LYS A 217 -13.51 22.43 9.43
C LYS A 217 -12.43 23.36 8.87
N TRP A 218 -11.57 22.83 8.00
CA TRP A 218 -10.47 23.57 7.37
C TRP A 218 -10.79 24.04 5.95
N GLY A 219 -12.06 24.27 5.62
CA GLY A 219 -12.47 24.89 4.36
C GLY A 219 -12.52 23.92 3.19
N ASN A 220 -13.02 22.70 3.42
CA ASN A 220 -13.07 21.61 2.43
C ASN A 220 -11.68 21.24 1.87
N THR A 221 -10.70 21.23 2.78
CA THR A 221 -9.30 20.91 2.46
C THR A 221 -9.20 19.51 1.82
N PRO A 222 -8.47 19.33 0.69
CA PRO A 222 -8.26 18.02 0.06
C PRO A 222 -7.63 17.01 1.02
N VAL A 223 -7.97 15.75 0.82
CA VAL A 223 -7.59 14.64 1.70
C VAL A 223 -6.69 13.65 0.98
N VAL A 224 -5.61 13.22 1.63
CA VAL A 224 -4.84 12.02 1.28
C VAL A 224 -4.92 11.03 2.44
N LEU A 225 -5.42 9.81 2.21
CA LEU A 225 -5.36 8.73 3.19
C LEU A 225 -4.32 7.70 2.77
N ALA A 226 -3.23 7.67 3.52
CA ALA A 226 -2.11 6.75 3.35
C ALA A 226 -2.19 5.62 4.37
N GLY A 227 -1.66 4.45 4.02
CA GLY A 227 -1.38 3.42 5.02
C GLY A 227 -1.43 2.00 4.52
N ASP A 228 -1.30 1.08 5.47
CA ASP A 228 -1.55 -0.35 5.31
C ASP A 228 -3.01 -0.63 5.68
N PHE A 229 -3.82 -0.89 4.67
CA PHE A 229 -5.25 -1.17 4.81
C PHE A 229 -5.53 -2.65 5.05
N ASN A 230 -4.51 -3.52 5.00
CA ASN A 230 -4.63 -4.97 5.16
C ASN A 230 -5.81 -5.54 4.35
N SER A 231 -6.02 -5.02 3.14
CA SER A 231 -7.15 -5.30 2.26
C SER A 231 -6.69 -5.25 0.81
N THR A 232 -7.11 -6.21 -0.01
CA THR A 232 -6.63 -6.34 -1.39
C THR A 232 -7.48 -5.54 -2.37
N PRO A 233 -6.98 -5.26 -3.59
CA PRO A 233 -7.73 -4.44 -4.54
C PRO A 233 -9.04 -5.07 -5.07
N GLN A 234 -9.22 -6.39 -4.93
CA GLN A 234 -10.44 -7.11 -5.30
C GLN A 234 -11.44 -7.24 -4.13
N SER A 235 -11.09 -6.67 -2.97
CA SER A 235 -11.84 -6.83 -1.73
C SER A 235 -13.10 -5.96 -1.67
N GLY A 236 -14.04 -6.32 -0.77
CA GLY A 236 -15.19 -5.48 -0.46
C GLY A 236 -14.78 -4.16 0.17
N ILE A 237 -13.69 -4.15 0.96
CA ILE A 237 -13.15 -2.94 1.58
C ILE A 237 -12.59 -1.96 0.54
N TYR A 238 -11.87 -2.44 -0.49
CA TYR A 238 -11.42 -1.58 -1.57
C TYR A 238 -12.61 -0.96 -2.31
N LYS A 239 -13.64 -1.76 -2.61
CA LYS A 239 -14.87 -1.26 -3.22
C LYS A 239 -15.58 -0.23 -2.34
N PHE A 240 -15.62 -0.44 -1.02
CA PHE A 240 -16.16 0.54 -0.07
C PHE A 240 -15.45 1.88 -0.20
N LEU A 241 -14.11 1.89 -0.17
CA LEU A 241 -13.27 3.08 -0.31
C LEU A 241 -13.50 3.80 -1.66
N SER A 242 -13.55 3.06 -2.77
CA SER A 242 -13.65 3.65 -4.10
C SER A 242 -15.07 4.09 -4.49
N SER A 243 -16.11 3.51 -3.88
CA SER A 243 -17.51 3.80 -4.23
C SER A 243 -18.30 4.49 -3.12
N SER A 244 -17.65 4.81 -2.00
CA SER A 244 -18.22 5.45 -0.82
C SER A 244 -19.29 4.65 -0.07
N LYS A 245 -19.66 3.46 -0.56
CA LYS A 245 -20.68 2.61 0.06
C LYS A 245 -20.50 1.12 -0.23
N LEU A 246 -20.97 0.29 0.68
CA LEU A 246 -20.93 -1.16 0.55
C LEU A 246 -22.13 -1.80 1.23
N ASN A 247 -22.88 -2.63 0.52
CA ASN A 247 -23.84 -3.53 1.14
C ASN A 247 -23.10 -4.75 1.71
N ILE A 248 -22.97 -4.82 3.03
CA ILE A 248 -22.16 -5.84 3.70
C ILE A 248 -22.76 -7.26 3.57
N MET A 249 -24.07 -7.36 3.33
CA MET A 249 -24.77 -8.65 3.21
C MET A 249 -24.38 -9.42 1.95
N LEU A 250 -23.75 -8.75 0.98
CA LEU A 250 -23.22 -9.39 -0.24
C LEU A 250 -21.90 -10.12 0.00
N TYR A 251 -21.29 -9.95 1.18
CA TYR A 251 -19.95 -10.43 1.50
C TYR A 251 -19.96 -11.32 2.75
N ASP A 252 -19.07 -12.31 2.76
CA ASP A 252 -18.64 -12.94 4.01
C ASP A 252 -17.65 -12.01 4.71
N LYS A 253 -17.93 -11.65 5.98
CA LYS A 253 -17.04 -10.84 6.83
C LYS A 253 -15.61 -11.37 6.90
N LYS A 254 -15.40 -12.68 6.78
CA LYS A 254 -14.07 -13.33 6.81
C LYS A 254 -13.32 -13.26 5.48
N GLU A 255 -13.99 -12.89 4.40
CA GLU A 255 -13.43 -12.71 3.06
C GLU A 255 -13.40 -11.23 2.64
N LEU A 256 -13.97 -10.34 3.46
CA LEU A 256 -14.22 -8.94 3.13
C LEU A 256 -12.95 -8.17 2.75
N SER A 257 -11.79 -8.53 3.34
CA SER A 257 -10.48 -7.95 3.02
C SER A 257 -9.77 -8.60 1.83
N GLY A 258 -10.24 -9.74 1.33
CA GLY A 258 -9.62 -10.46 0.20
C GLY A 258 -8.25 -11.10 0.46
N GLN A 259 -7.66 -10.95 1.65
CA GLN A 259 -6.29 -11.39 1.94
C GLN A 259 -6.05 -12.90 1.84
N LYS A 260 -7.08 -13.73 2.08
CA LYS A 260 -6.93 -15.20 2.15
C LYS A 260 -6.54 -15.85 0.82
N ARG A 261 -6.70 -15.14 -0.30
CA ARG A 261 -6.39 -15.62 -1.66
C ARG A 261 -5.00 -15.21 -2.15
N CYS A 262 -4.20 -14.60 -1.29
CA CYS A 262 -2.91 -14.00 -1.65
C CYS A 262 -1.72 -14.78 -1.10
N ARG A 263 -1.86 -16.09 -0.88
CA ARG A 263 -0.70 -16.94 -0.59
C ARG A 263 0.19 -17.03 -1.84
N PRO A 264 1.52 -16.96 -1.74
CA PRO A 264 2.39 -17.00 -2.92
C PRO A 264 2.08 -18.17 -3.87
N ALA A 265 1.91 -19.38 -3.37
CA ALA A 265 1.56 -20.54 -4.21
C ALA A 265 0.24 -20.39 -5.01
N GLN A 266 -0.74 -19.67 -4.44
CA GLN A 266 -2.03 -19.40 -5.11
C GLN A 266 -1.90 -18.30 -6.16
N VAL A 267 -1.14 -17.24 -5.85
CA VAL A 267 -0.89 -16.10 -6.75
C VAL A 267 -0.07 -16.54 -7.97
N LEU A 268 0.85 -17.48 -7.77
CA LEU A 268 1.78 -17.96 -8.81
C LEU A 268 1.22 -19.12 -9.64
N GLY A 269 0.00 -19.58 -9.36
CA GLY A 269 -0.68 -20.58 -10.18
C GLY A 269 -0.12 -22.00 -10.08
N GLU A 270 0.63 -22.33 -9.01
CA GLU A 270 1.08 -23.71 -8.76
C GLU A 270 -0.09 -24.64 -8.40
N ASN A 271 -1.20 -24.08 -7.93
CA ASN A 271 -2.50 -24.75 -7.90
C ASN A 271 -3.37 -24.24 -9.03
N LYS A 272 -3.32 -24.90 -10.20
CA LYS A 272 -4.37 -24.80 -11.23
C LYS A 272 -5.63 -25.52 -10.76
N GLU A 273 -6.21 -25.08 -9.65
CA GLU A 273 -7.62 -25.30 -9.44
C GLU A 273 -8.34 -24.10 -10.05
N THR A 274 -9.05 -24.34 -11.14
CA THR A 274 -10.09 -23.46 -11.67
C THR A 274 -11.16 -23.29 -10.60
N VAL A 275 -10.90 -22.39 -9.65
CA VAL A 275 -11.91 -21.96 -8.70
C VAL A 275 -12.61 -20.78 -9.37
N GLY A 276 -13.66 -21.10 -10.13
CA GLY A 276 -14.77 -20.14 -10.32
C GLY A 276 -15.28 -19.67 -8.95
N PRO A 277 -16.24 -18.74 -8.86
CA PRO A 277 -16.79 -18.38 -7.56
C PRO A 277 -17.41 -19.64 -6.93
N ILE A 278 -16.66 -20.33 -6.07
CA ILE A 278 -17.20 -21.37 -5.21
C ILE A 278 -18.08 -20.61 -4.23
N LEU A 279 -19.36 -20.50 -4.59
CA LEU A 279 -20.45 -20.44 -3.64
C LEU A 279 -20.45 -21.82 -2.97
N THR A 280 -19.60 -22.01 -1.97
CA THR A 280 -19.70 -23.20 -1.12
C THR A 280 -21.11 -23.24 -0.56
N LEU A 281 -21.76 -24.41 -0.61
CA LEU A 281 -23.09 -24.65 -0.05
C LEU A 281 -23.14 -24.40 1.48
N ASP A 282 -21.98 -24.27 2.13
CA ASP A 282 -21.80 -23.76 3.50
C ASP A 282 -22.17 -22.26 3.65
N GLY A 283 -22.39 -21.56 2.54
CA GLY A 283 -22.80 -20.16 2.44
C GLY A 283 -24.28 -19.89 2.74
N LEU A 284 -25.01 -20.86 3.30
CA LEU A 284 -26.44 -20.71 3.64
C LEU A 284 -26.70 -19.94 4.95
N LEU A 285 -25.66 -19.68 5.75
CA LEU A 285 -25.73 -18.78 6.90
C LEU A 285 -24.56 -17.78 6.86
N LYS A 286 -24.60 -16.86 5.89
CA LYS A 286 -23.83 -15.60 5.92
C LYS A 286 -24.38 -14.69 7.03
N SER A 287 -24.40 -15.16 8.27
CA SER A 287 -25.01 -14.43 9.37
C SER A 287 -24.02 -13.44 9.96
N TRP A 288 -24.26 -12.18 9.65
CA TRP A 288 -23.78 -11.05 10.43
C TRP A 288 -24.62 -10.96 11.70
N THR A 289 -23.98 -10.85 12.87
CA THR A 289 -24.73 -10.50 14.09
C THR A 289 -25.01 -9.00 14.11
N ASN A 290 -26.04 -8.56 14.84
CA ASN A 290 -26.35 -7.13 14.96
C ASN A 290 -25.15 -6.30 15.47
N GLU A 291 -24.34 -6.89 16.35
CA GLU A 291 -23.10 -6.25 16.84
C GLU A 291 -22.06 -6.12 15.73
N GLU A 292 -21.88 -7.14 14.89
CA GLU A 292 -20.95 -7.07 13.75
C GLU A 292 -21.43 -6.10 12.67
N VAL A 293 -22.74 -6.03 12.43
CA VAL A 293 -23.36 -5.01 11.56
C VAL A 293 -23.03 -3.63 12.12
N LYS A 294 -23.33 -3.38 13.40
CA LYS A 294 -23.04 -2.12 14.08
C LYS A 294 -21.56 -1.74 14.04
N ILE A 295 -20.65 -2.70 14.25
CA ILE A 295 -19.20 -2.47 14.14
C ILE A 295 -18.83 -1.99 12.73
N ALA A 296 -19.35 -2.66 11.69
CA ALA A 296 -19.04 -2.33 10.30
C ALA A 296 -19.67 -1.01 9.83
N THR A 297 -20.96 -0.81 10.09
CA THR A 297 -21.75 0.29 9.50
C THR A 297 -21.93 1.47 10.44
N GLY A 298 -21.75 1.27 11.74
CA GLY A 298 -22.09 2.23 12.80
C GLY A 298 -23.51 2.10 13.33
N ASP A 299 -24.35 1.29 12.68
CA ASP A 299 -25.77 1.17 12.99
C ASP A 299 -26.24 -0.29 12.78
N SER A 300 -26.78 -0.91 13.82
CA SER A 300 -27.21 -2.31 13.79
C SER A 300 -28.36 -2.59 12.82
N GLU A 301 -29.11 -1.58 12.39
CA GLU A 301 -30.27 -1.72 11.48
C GLU A 301 -29.91 -1.42 10.02
N LEU A 302 -28.72 -0.86 9.77
CA LEU A 302 -28.25 -0.51 8.44
C LEU A 302 -27.21 -1.51 7.93
N HIS A 303 -27.53 -2.17 6.82
CA HIS A 303 -26.63 -3.08 6.12
C HIS A 303 -25.69 -2.38 5.12
N TRP A 304 -25.90 -1.09 4.88
CA TRP A 304 -25.04 -0.28 4.03
C TRP A 304 -24.01 0.44 4.89
N ALA A 305 -22.75 0.03 4.80
CA ALA A 305 -21.65 0.87 5.26
C ALA A 305 -21.48 2.03 4.28
N VAL A 306 -21.35 3.26 4.78
CA VAL A 306 -21.14 4.46 3.97
C VAL A 306 -20.00 5.31 4.55
N HIS A 307 -19.28 6.01 3.68
CA HIS A 307 -18.36 7.09 4.09
C HIS A 307 -18.54 8.32 3.18
N PRO A 308 -18.24 9.53 3.68
CA PRO A 308 -18.56 10.77 2.95
C PRO A 308 -17.54 11.15 1.87
N LEU A 309 -16.29 10.68 1.98
CA LEU A 309 -15.23 11.04 1.03
C LEU A 309 -15.46 10.41 -0.35
N LYS A 310 -15.12 11.14 -1.42
CA LYS A 310 -14.95 10.59 -2.77
C LYS A 310 -13.47 10.30 -2.97
N LEU A 311 -13.09 9.02 -2.91
CA LEU A 311 -11.68 8.63 -2.92
C LEU A 311 -11.30 7.93 -4.22
N ASN A 312 -10.15 8.30 -4.76
CA ASN A 312 -9.46 7.60 -5.85
C ASN A 312 -8.10 7.12 -5.37
N SER A 313 -7.61 6.01 -5.92
CA SER A 313 -6.24 5.57 -5.66
C SER A 313 -5.28 6.25 -6.63
N SER A 314 -4.21 6.84 -6.12
CA SER A 314 -3.16 7.45 -6.94
C SER A 314 -2.49 6.43 -7.88
N TYR A 315 -2.31 5.19 -7.43
CA TYR A 315 -1.70 4.15 -8.26
C TYR A 315 -2.66 3.62 -9.33
N ALA A 316 -3.94 3.47 -9.02
CA ALA A 316 -4.95 3.04 -9.99
C ALA A 316 -5.21 4.05 -11.12
N THR A 317 -4.91 5.33 -10.87
CA THR A 317 -5.17 6.44 -11.82
C THR A 317 -3.97 6.77 -12.71
N VAL A 318 -2.75 6.38 -12.31
CA VAL A 318 -1.54 6.55 -13.13
C VAL A 318 -1.20 5.25 -13.86
N ASN A 319 -1.11 5.34 -15.19
CA ASN A 319 -0.82 4.20 -16.05
C ASN A 319 0.55 3.58 -15.70
N GLY A 320 0.57 2.27 -15.50
CA GLY A 320 1.80 1.50 -15.31
C GLY A 320 1.88 0.29 -16.23
N SER A 321 3.02 -0.40 -16.17
CA SER A 321 3.25 -1.61 -16.96
C SER A 321 2.43 -2.78 -16.42
N THR A 322 1.97 -3.67 -17.30
CA THR A 322 1.34 -4.95 -16.91
C THR A 322 2.29 -5.86 -16.12
N SER A 323 3.59 -5.58 -16.11
CA SER A 323 4.57 -6.29 -15.28
C SER A 323 4.56 -5.87 -13.80
N THR A 324 4.05 -4.68 -13.48
CA THR A 324 3.96 -4.13 -12.11
C THR A 324 2.52 -3.80 -11.70
N ARG A 325 1.57 -3.81 -12.63
CA ARG A 325 0.15 -3.45 -12.42
C ARG A 325 -0.82 -4.58 -12.75
N GLY A 326 -1.85 -4.70 -11.93
CA GLY A 326 -3.02 -5.53 -12.18
C GLY A 326 -4.04 -4.86 -13.11
N PHE A 327 -5.10 -5.59 -13.45
CA PHE A 327 -6.17 -5.13 -14.35
C PHE A 327 -6.93 -3.89 -13.86
N ASN A 328 -6.87 -3.62 -12.56
CA ASN A 328 -7.51 -2.49 -11.90
C ASN A 328 -6.57 -1.28 -11.74
N GLY A 329 -5.38 -1.33 -12.35
CA GLY A 329 -4.38 -0.26 -12.26
C GLY A 329 -3.60 -0.24 -10.95
N GLU A 330 -3.90 -1.11 -9.98
CA GLU A 330 -3.13 -1.18 -8.73
C GLU A 330 -1.84 -1.98 -8.91
N PRO A 331 -0.83 -1.80 -8.04
CA PRO A 331 0.34 -2.67 -8.00
C PRO A 331 -0.07 -4.14 -7.90
N LEU A 332 0.72 -5.02 -8.51
CA LEU A 332 0.55 -6.47 -8.31
C LEU A 332 0.91 -6.88 -6.87
N ALA A 333 1.90 -6.22 -6.28
CA ALA A 333 2.27 -6.40 -4.89
C ALA A 333 2.81 -5.12 -4.26
N THR A 334 2.46 -4.92 -2.99
CA THR A 334 3.09 -3.97 -2.07
C THR A 334 3.69 -4.66 -0.86
N SER A 335 3.40 -5.94 -0.63
CA SER A 335 3.99 -6.76 0.43
C SER A 335 4.33 -8.16 -0.07
N TYR A 336 5.46 -8.71 0.39
CA TYR A 336 5.90 -10.08 0.05
C TYR A 336 6.68 -10.77 1.17
N HIS A 337 6.09 -11.81 1.74
CA HIS A 337 6.71 -12.76 2.65
C HIS A 337 6.20 -14.19 2.40
N SER A 338 6.60 -15.18 3.21
CA SER A 338 6.31 -16.59 2.94
C SER A 338 4.82 -16.97 2.88
N LYS A 339 3.93 -16.13 3.43
CA LYS A 339 2.48 -16.39 3.52
C LYS A 339 1.62 -15.39 2.76
N PHE A 340 2.20 -14.31 2.25
CA PHE A 340 1.46 -13.26 1.55
C PHE A 340 2.29 -12.67 0.41
N LEU A 341 1.67 -12.53 -0.75
CA LEU A 341 2.16 -11.76 -1.88
C LEU A 341 0.97 -11.01 -2.47
N GLY A 342 0.98 -9.69 -2.39
CA GLY A 342 -0.13 -8.89 -2.91
C GLY A 342 -0.09 -7.44 -2.44
N THR A 343 -1.13 -6.70 -2.81
CA THR A 343 -1.27 -5.26 -2.51
C THR A 343 -2.19 -5.06 -1.32
N VAL A 344 -1.71 -4.31 -0.33
CA VAL A 344 -2.46 -3.93 0.89
C VAL A 344 -2.21 -2.48 1.32
N ASP A 345 -1.21 -1.83 0.72
CA ASP A 345 -0.84 -0.45 0.98
C ASP A 345 -1.45 0.45 -0.10
N TYR A 346 -1.94 1.63 0.29
CA TYR A 346 -2.58 2.55 -0.64
C TYR A 346 -2.29 4.01 -0.31
N LEU A 347 -2.38 4.84 -1.34
CA LEU A 347 -2.44 6.30 -1.27
C LEU A 347 -3.73 6.76 -1.93
N TRP A 348 -4.80 6.86 -1.14
CA TRP A 348 -6.10 7.37 -1.55
C TRP A 348 -6.10 8.90 -1.51
N TYR A 349 -6.78 9.54 -2.44
CA TYR A 349 -6.92 10.99 -2.48
C TYR A 349 -8.35 11.42 -2.83
N SER A 350 -8.78 12.59 -2.33
CA SER A 350 -10.06 13.21 -2.66
C SER A 350 -9.94 14.28 -3.74
N ASP A 351 -11.09 14.80 -4.17
CA ASP A 351 -11.17 15.97 -5.05
C ASP A 351 -10.34 17.17 -4.51
N GLY A 352 -9.83 17.99 -5.43
CA GLY A 352 -9.01 19.17 -5.14
C GLY A 352 -7.50 18.97 -5.32
N ILE A 353 -7.06 17.73 -5.45
CA ILE A 353 -5.69 17.36 -5.82
C ILE A 353 -5.71 16.26 -6.88
N LEU A 354 -4.65 16.19 -7.70
CA LEU A 354 -4.47 15.16 -8.72
C LEU A 354 -3.05 14.60 -8.66
N PRO A 355 -2.85 13.28 -8.80
CA PRO A 355 -1.52 12.71 -8.89
C PRO A 355 -0.85 13.15 -10.20
N THR A 356 0.37 13.67 -10.10
CA THR A 356 1.20 14.04 -11.26
C THR A 356 2.11 12.88 -11.68
N ARG A 357 2.61 12.11 -10.70
CA ARG A 357 3.42 10.92 -10.92
C ARG A 357 3.43 10.00 -9.70
N VAL A 358 3.67 8.72 -9.92
CA VAL A 358 3.86 7.72 -8.86
C VAL A 358 5.18 6.97 -9.02
N LEU A 359 5.80 6.60 -7.91
CA LEU A 359 6.96 5.74 -7.91
C LEU A 359 6.52 4.28 -8.12
N ASP A 360 6.84 3.71 -9.27
CA ASP A 360 6.46 2.35 -9.63
C ASP A 360 6.89 1.33 -8.57
N THR A 361 6.14 0.25 -8.44
CA THR A 361 6.53 -0.90 -7.61
C THR A 361 7.46 -1.83 -8.41
N VAL A 362 7.67 -3.03 -7.90
CA VAL A 362 8.62 -4.01 -8.43
C VAL A 362 7.85 -5.11 -9.15
N SER A 363 8.41 -5.62 -10.23
CA SER A 363 7.77 -6.71 -10.98
C SER A 363 7.66 -7.98 -10.12
N ILE A 364 6.63 -8.79 -10.35
CA ILE A 364 6.49 -10.08 -9.65
C ILE A 364 7.73 -10.96 -9.89
N SER A 365 8.27 -10.97 -11.12
CA SER A 365 9.48 -11.72 -11.45
C SER A 365 10.68 -11.34 -10.59
N ASP A 366 10.89 -10.04 -10.35
CA ASP A 366 11.99 -9.56 -9.51
C ASP A 366 11.77 -9.88 -8.03
N LEU A 367 10.53 -9.79 -7.54
CA LEU A 367 10.17 -10.21 -6.19
C LEU A 367 10.46 -11.70 -5.98
N LEU A 368 10.10 -12.55 -6.95
CA LEU A 368 10.38 -13.98 -6.90
C LEU A 368 11.87 -14.29 -6.93
N ILE A 369 12.66 -13.54 -7.71
CA ILE A 369 14.13 -13.66 -7.71
C ILE A 369 14.71 -13.28 -6.35
N ALA A 370 14.09 -12.34 -5.63
CA ALA A 370 14.49 -11.98 -4.27
C ALA A 370 14.14 -13.08 -3.25
N GLY A 371 13.11 -13.90 -3.50
CA GLY A 371 12.68 -15.03 -2.66
C GLY A 371 11.88 -14.66 -1.41
N GLY A 372 11.75 -13.36 -1.15
CA GLY A 372 11.07 -12.75 -0.01
C GLY A 372 11.61 -11.36 0.23
N LEU A 373 10.84 -10.54 0.94
CA LEU A 373 11.29 -9.26 1.47
C LEU A 373 11.36 -9.37 3.02
N PRO A 374 12.24 -8.60 3.71
CA PRO A 374 13.25 -7.67 3.20
C PRO A 374 14.35 -8.33 2.35
N CYS A 375 15.04 -7.54 1.53
CA CYS A 375 16.10 -8.04 0.66
C CYS A 375 17.32 -7.10 0.61
N LYS A 376 18.22 -7.29 -0.38
CA LYS A 376 19.41 -6.42 -0.53
C LYS A 376 19.04 -4.94 -0.70
N LYS A 377 17.93 -4.65 -1.39
CA LYS A 377 17.54 -3.30 -1.85
C LYS A 377 16.33 -2.72 -1.13
N VAL A 378 15.56 -3.54 -0.41
CA VAL A 378 14.34 -3.13 0.30
C VAL A 378 14.51 -3.51 1.77
N GLY A 379 14.27 -2.56 2.67
CA GLY A 379 14.48 -2.75 4.12
C GLY A 379 13.27 -3.28 4.88
N SER A 380 12.10 -3.36 4.25
CA SER A 380 10.85 -3.91 4.80
C SER A 380 10.37 -5.12 4.00
N ASP A 381 9.39 -5.86 4.52
CA ASP A 381 8.61 -6.81 3.72
C ASP A 381 7.54 -6.15 2.85
N HIS A 382 7.33 -4.84 3.04
CA HIS A 382 6.53 -3.99 2.16
C HIS A 382 7.40 -3.17 1.19
N LEU A 383 6.79 -2.65 0.13
CA LEU A 383 7.34 -1.67 -0.79
C LEU A 383 6.70 -0.31 -0.48
N ALA A 384 7.53 0.71 -0.24
CA ALA A 384 7.02 2.07 -0.03
C ALA A 384 6.22 2.55 -1.24
N LEU A 385 5.06 3.15 -1.04
CA LEU A 385 4.35 3.89 -2.08
C LEU A 385 4.76 5.35 -2.02
N VAL A 386 4.95 6.00 -3.17
CA VAL A 386 5.24 7.44 -3.23
C VAL A 386 4.48 8.04 -4.40
N SER A 387 3.69 9.07 -4.13
CA SER A 387 2.94 9.81 -5.15
C SER A 387 3.23 11.29 -5.01
N GLU A 388 3.47 11.95 -6.13
CA GLU A 388 3.44 13.41 -6.23
C GLU A 388 2.05 13.85 -6.67
N PHE A 389 1.58 14.94 -6.08
CA PHE A 389 0.29 15.54 -6.34
C PHE A 389 0.46 17.02 -6.67
N SER A 390 -0.51 17.56 -7.40
CA SER A 390 -0.71 18.99 -7.62
C SER A 390 -2.11 19.39 -7.15
N PHE A 391 -2.27 20.59 -6.62
CA PHE A 391 -3.62 21.14 -6.38
C PHE A 391 -4.34 21.43 -7.70
N SER A 392 -5.65 21.30 -7.72
CA SER A 392 -6.49 21.72 -8.84
C SER A 392 -6.76 23.24 -8.78
N TYR A 393 -6.82 23.95 -9.91
CA TYR A 393 -7.08 25.40 -9.93
C TYR A 393 -8.47 25.83 -9.38
N GLN A 394 -9.40 24.90 -9.15
CA GLN A 394 -10.79 25.20 -8.76
C GLN A 394 -11.03 25.35 -7.24
N GLN A 395 -9.97 25.47 -6.42
CA GLN A 395 -10.09 25.74 -4.98
C GLN A 395 -9.39 27.03 -4.59
#